data_AF-A0A1R3GIM5-F1
#
_entry.id   AF-A0A1R3GIM5-F1
#
_cell.length_a   1.000
_cell.length_b   1.000
_cell.length_c   1.000
_cell.angle_alpha   90.00
_cell.angle_beta   90.00
_cell.angle_gamma   90.00
#
_symmetry.space_group_name_H-M   'P 1'
#
loop_
_entity.id
_entity.type
_entity.pdbx_description
1 polymer ?
#
loop_
_entity_poly.entity_id
_entity_poly.type
_entity_poly.pdbx_seq_one_letter_code
_entity_poly.pdbx_strand_id
1 'polypeptide(L)'
;MLCSSISISMELFIGPAKHQPFDSDGTIPSNHLHNFEHSAISMTFFTYSAFAILLDKINPKAKLGLTQFLGAVAFSQQLLLFHLHSADHMGVEGQYHLLLQSAIVVSLATTLMGIGFPNSFMVSFVRSLSILSQGLWLIIMGYLLWTPSLIAKGCFIHSEEGHQVVRCSSDEALHRAKSLVNIQFSWALIVVSVFAMGFYLVLFRIYGEKVEYSTLTKEEEDLDSSEDNFSDDVESQKETKKFIHMGKGYAVMDIER
;
A
#
# COMPACT_ATOMS: atom_id res chain seq x y z
N MET A 1 -12.59 6.93 7.95
CA MET A 1 -13.50 7.44 9.00
C MET A 1 -14.35 6.32 9.61
N LEU A 2 -15.40 5.81 8.96
CA LEU A 2 -16.33 4.84 9.58
C LEU A 2 -15.62 3.60 10.16
N CYS A 3 -14.82 2.89 9.36
CA CYS A 3 -14.11 1.70 9.84
C CYS A 3 -13.15 2.00 10.98
N SER A 4 -12.45 3.15 10.92
CA SER A 4 -11.56 3.61 11.99
C SER A 4 -12.33 3.88 13.28
N SER A 5 -13.49 4.55 13.19
CA SER A 5 -14.36 4.79 14.34
C SER A 5 -14.87 3.49 14.95
N ILE A 6 -15.31 2.54 14.13
CA ILE A 6 -15.74 1.22 14.59
C ILE A 6 -14.57 0.52 15.29
N SER A 7 -13.38 0.50 14.70
CA SER A 7 -12.20 -0.12 15.32
C SER A 7 -11.85 0.52 16.65
N ILE A 8 -11.82 1.85 16.75
CA ILE A 8 -11.58 2.57 18.01
C ILE A 8 -12.65 2.19 19.06
N SER A 9 -13.92 2.15 18.66
CA SER A 9 -15.01 1.76 19.56
C SER A 9 -14.89 0.30 20.03
N MET A 10 -14.53 -0.61 19.13
CA MET A 10 -14.32 -2.02 19.44
C MET A 10 -13.17 -2.22 20.44
N GLU A 11 -12.05 -1.54 20.23
CA GLU A 11 -10.87 -1.69 21.10
C GLU A 11 -11.04 -1.06 22.49
N LEU A 12 -11.62 0.15 22.57
CA LEU A 12 -11.63 0.91 23.82
C LEU A 12 -12.91 0.76 24.65
N PHE A 13 -14.05 0.44 24.03
CA PHE A 13 -15.36 0.54 24.69
C PHE A 13 -16.23 -0.70 24.55
N ILE A 14 -16.15 -1.46 23.46
CA ILE A 14 -17.04 -2.62 23.24
C ILE A 14 -16.36 -3.93 23.62
N GLY A 15 -15.11 -4.15 23.19
CA GLY A 15 -14.35 -5.36 23.46
C GLY A 15 -13.97 -5.57 24.93
N PRO A 16 -13.55 -4.53 25.68
CA PRO A 16 -13.20 -4.67 27.09
C PRO A 16 -14.38 -5.10 27.97
N ALA A 17 -14.15 -6.01 28.93
CA ALA A 17 -15.21 -6.58 29.77
C ALA A 17 -15.97 -5.54 30.64
N LYS A 18 -15.31 -4.43 31.02
CA LYS A 18 -15.94 -3.33 31.77
C LYS A 18 -16.57 -2.26 30.86
N HIS A 19 -16.47 -2.42 29.54
CA HIS A 19 -16.88 -1.44 28.53
C HIS A 19 -16.31 -0.02 28.73
N GLN A 20 -15.19 0.07 29.45
CA GLN A 20 -14.42 1.30 29.62
C GLN A 20 -12.93 0.98 29.58
N PRO A 21 -12.10 1.93 29.11
CA PRO A 21 -10.69 1.65 28.91
C PRO A 21 -9.82 1.82 30.17
N PHE A 22 -10.33 2.48 31.22
CA PHE A 22 -9.57 2.82 32.44
C PHE A 22 -10.01 2.01 33.68
N ASP A 23 -9.10 1.88 34.64
CA ASP A 23 -9.40 1.39 35.98
C ASP A 23 -10.01 2.49 36.87
N SER A 24 -10.47 2.10 38.07
CA SER A 24 -11.11 3.01 39.02
C SER A 24 -10.22 4.14 39.52
N ASP A 25 -8.91 4.00 39.41
CA ASP A 25 -7.91 5.01 39.74
C ASP A 25 -7.52 5.89 38.53
N GLY A 26 -8.12 5.65 37.36
CA GLY A 26 -7.84 6.37 36.11
C GLY A 26 -6.63 5.86 35.33
N THR A 27 -5.95 4.80 35.79
CA THR A 27 -4.84 4.20 35.06
C THR A 27 -5.34 3.29 33.92
N ILE A 28 -4.45 2.97 32.97
CA ILE A 28 -4.74 1.99 31.92
C ILE A 28 -4.37 0.60 32.47
N PRO A 29 -5.32 -0.34 32.56
CA PRO A 29 -5.04 -1.71 32.98
C PRO A 29 -4.03 -2.38 32.04
N SER A 30 -3.15 -3.23 32.56
CA SER A 30 -2.12 -3.91 31.76
C SER A 30 -2.73 -4.73 30.61
N ASN A 31 -3.85 -5.41 30.85
CA ASN A 31 -4.57 -6.18 29.85
C ASN A 31 -5.27 -5.32 28.77
N HIS A 32 -5.31 -3.99 28.92
CA HIS A 32 -5.88 -3.06 27.94
C HIS A 32 -4.81 -2.31 27.12
N LEU A 33 -3.53 -2.42 27.45
CA LEU A 33 -2.47 -1.66 26.78
C LEU A 33 -2.44 -1.91 25.26
N HIS A 34 -2.53 -3.18 24.85
CA HIS A 34 -2.58 -3.53 23.42
C HIS A 34 -3.79 -2.92 22.69
N ASN A 35 -4.95 -2.84 23.34
CA ASN A 35 -6.14 -2.23 22.75
C ASN A 35 -5.94 -0.73 22.49
N PHE A 36 -5.21 -0.04 23.39
CA PHE A 36 -4.82 1.35 23.17
C PHE A 36 -3.86 1.52 22.02
N GLU A 37 -2.86 0.64 21.89
CA GLU A 37 -1.93 0.64 20.75
C GLU A 37 -2.68 0.43 19.42
N HIS A 38 -3.57 -0.57 19.37
CA HIS A 38 -4.42 -0.82 18.20
C HIS A 38 -5.32 0.37 17.88
N SER A 39 -5.96 0.94 18.90
CA SER A 39 -6.80 2.12 18.74
C SER A 39 -5.99 3.33 18.23
N ALA A 40 -4.73 3.50 18.67
CA ALA A 40 -3.86 4.58 18.20
C ALA A 40 -3.59 4.48 16.69
N ILE A 41 -3.37 3.27 16.16
CA ILE A 41 -3.28 3.04 14.70
C ILE A 41 -4.55 3.56 14.03
N SER A 42 -5.73 3.12 14.48
CA SER A 42 -7.01 3.55 13.90
C SER A 42 -7.27 5.05 14.03
N MET A 43 -6.84 5.69 15.11
CA MET A 43 -6.93 7.15 15.30
C MET A 43 -6.09 7.92 14.28
N THR A 44 -4.91 7.43 13.90
CA THR A 44 -4.13 8.10 12.83
C THR A 44 -4.77 7.98 11.46
N PHE A 45 -5.33 6.82 11.11
CA PHE A 45 -6.10 6.68 9.87
C PHE A 45 -7.39 7.50 9.89
N PHE A 46 -8.04 7.63 11.05
CA PHE A 46 -9.17 8.54 11.23
C PHE A 46 -8.74 9.98 10.93
N THR A 47 -7.64 10.44 11.55
CA THR A 47 -7.06 11.77 11.35
C THR A 47 -6.73 12.02 9.88
N TYR A 48 -6.01 11.10 9.24
CA TYR A 48 -5.75 11.14 7.80
C TYR A 48 -7.03 11.33 7.00
N SER A 49 -8.06 10.51 7.24
CA SER A 49 -9.31 10.58 6.48
C SER A 49 -10.13 11.85 6.73
N ALA A 50 -10.14 12.36 7.96
CA ALA A 50 -10.82 13.60 8.31
C ALA A 50 -10.15 14.81 7.63
N PHE A 51 -8.82 14.87 7.66
CA PHE A 51 -8.07 15.92 6.99
C PHE A 51 -8.11 15.79 5.48
N ALA A 52 -8.14 14.60 4.90
CA ALA A 52 -8.35 14.42 3.46
C ALA A 52 -9.66 15.09 3.01
N ILE A 53 -10.76 14.83 3.71
CA ILE A 53 -12.07 15.46 3.43
C ILE A 53 -12.01 16.97 3.64
N LEU A 54 -11.34 17.44 4.68
CA LEU A 54 -11.20 18.88 4.95
C LEU A 54 -10.38 19.58 3.87
N LEU A 55 -9.26 18.99 3.45
CA LEU A 55 -8.40 19.49 2.39
C LEU A 55 -9.12 19.49 1.05
N ASP A 56 -9.97 18.51 0.77
CA ASP A 56 -10.81 18.51 -0.43
C ASP A 56 -11.84 19.65 -0.42
N LYS A 57 -12.41 19.97 0.76
CA LYS A 57 -13.35 21.09 0.91
C LYS A 57 -12.69 22.46 0.80
N ILE A 58 -11.52 22.65 1.42
CA ILE A 58 -10.78 23.93 1.38
C ILE A 58 -10.07 24.11 0.03
N ASN A 59 -9.66 22.99 -0.59
CA ASN A 59 -8.95 22.92 -1.86
C ASN A 59 -7.66 23.78 -1.93
N PRO A 60 -6.73 23.70 -0.94
CA PRO A 60 -5.46 24.42 -1.03
C PRO A 60 -4.59 23.83 -2.14
N LYS A 61 -3.67 24.65 -2.69
CA LYS A 61 -2.70 24.20 -3.71
C LYS A 61 -1.88 22.97 -3.27
N ALA A 62 -1.58 22.87 -1.97
CA ALA A 62 -0.80 21.78 -1.40
C ALA A 62 -1.63 20.55 -0.98
N LYS A 63 -2.93 20.45 -1.32
CA LYS A 63 -3.84 19.41 -0.81
C LYS A 63 -3.31 17.98 -0.97
N LEU A 64 -2.75 17.68 -2.15
CA LEU A 64 -2.29 16.33 -2.47
C LEU A 64 -1.06 15.97 -1.65
N GLY A 65 -0.08 16.86 -1.59
CA GLY A 65 1.12 16.68 -0.77
C GLY A 65 0.81 16.53 0.72
N LEU A 66 -0.08 17.38 1.27
CA LEU A 66 -0.50 17.29 2.67
C LEU A 66 -1.26 16.00 2.98
N THR A 67 -2.11 15.54 2.06
CA THR A 67 -2.85 14.28 2.21
C THR A 67 -1.88 13.09 2.18
N GLN A 68 -0.94 13.05 1.24
CA GLN A 68 0.09 12.01 1.18
C GLN A 68 1.01 12.03 2.41
N PHE A 69 1.37 13.21 2.91
CA PHE A 69 2.13 13.36 4.15
C PHE A 69 1.41 12.72 5.34
N LEU A 70 0.13 13.05 5.55
CA LEU A 70 -0.67 12.43 6.61
C LEU A 70 -0.83 10.92 6.42
N GLY A 71 -0.96 10.46 5.17
CA GLY A 71 -0.97 9.03 4.84
C GLY A 71 0.35 8.36 5.22
N ALA A 72 1.48 8.99 4.94
CA ALA A 72 2.81 8.48 5.30
C ALA A 72 2.99 8.44 6.82
N VAL A 73 2.51 9.44 7.56
CA VAL A 73 2.48 9.41 9.03
C VAL A 73 1.64 8.25 9.55
N ALA A 74 0.45 8.02 8.98
CA ALA A 74 -0.41 6.91 9.38
C ALA A 74 0.26 5.54 9.12
N PHE A 75 0.83 5.32 7.93
CA PHE A 75 1.57 4.08 7.64
C PHE A 75 2.83 3.93 8.48
N SER A 76 3.53 5.02 8.80
CA SER A 76 4.72 4.98 9.67
C SER A 76 4.34 4.59 11.09
N GLN A 77 3.26 5.16 11.64
CA GLN A 77 2.77 4.79 12.96
C GLN A 77 2.25 3.35 12.99
N GLN A 78 1.52 2.93 11.96
CA GLN A 78 1.09 1.55 11.79
C GLN A 78 2.29 0.59 11.79
N LEU A 79 3.32 0.89 11.00
CA LEU A 79 4.55 0.10 10.95
C LEU A 79 5.25 0.03 12.29
N LEU A 80 5.42 1.19 12.96
CA LEU A 80 6.09 1.29 14.25
C LEU A 80 5.37 0.44 15.31
N LEU A 81 4.05 0.62 15.43
CA LEU A 81 3.26 -0.09 16.43
C LEU A 81 3.24 -1.60 16.14
N PHE A 82 3.06 -2.03 14.87
CA PHE A 82 3.19 -3.45 14.57
C PHE A 82 4.61 -4.00 14.76
N HIS A 83 5.66 -3.19 14.59
CA HIS A 83 7.02 -3.66 14.83
C HIS A 83 7.29 -3.91 16.30
N LEU A 84 6.93 -2.94 17.16
CA LEU A 84 7.08 -3.05 18.60
C LEU A 84 6.16 -4.15 19.15
N HIS A 85 4.88 -4.13 18.79
CA HIS A 85 3.89 -5.15 19.17
C HIS A 85 4.25 -6.55 18.68
N SER A 86 4.80 -6.69 17.46
CA SER A 86 5.24 -7.98 16.94
C SER A 86 6.51 -8.50 17.60
N ALA A 87 7.34 -7.63 18.20
CA ALA A 87 8.47 -8.07 19.01
C ALA A 87 7.99 -8.71 20.32
N ASP A 88 6.82 -8.31 20.82
CA ASP A 88 6.19 -8.92 21.99
C ASP A 88 5.54 -10.27 21.64
N HIS A 89 5.03 -10.44 20.41
CA HIS A 89 4.52 -11.71 19.89
C HIS A 89 5.61 -12.63 19.32
N MET A 90 6.52 -13.10 20.16
CA MET A 90 7.51 -14.09 19.78
C MET A 90 6.83 -15.44 19.44
N GLY A 91 6.69 -15.78 18.15
CA GLY A 91 6.02 -17.03 17.76
C GLY A 91 5.50 -17.06 16.32
N VAL A 92 4.37 -17.73 16.12
CA VAL A 92 3.68 -17.82 14.81
C VAL A 92 2.99 -16.50 14.48
N GLU A 93 2.36 -15.87 15.48
CA GLU A 93 1.71 -14.56 15.35
C GLU A 93 2.70 -13.46 14.93
N GLY A 94 3.88 -13.41 15.56
CA GLY A 94 4.94 -12.49 15.12
C GLY A 94 5.40 -12.73 13.67
N GLN A 95 5.41 -13.98 13.18
CA GLN A 95 5.74 -14.27 11.78
C GLN A 95 4.70 -13.67 10.82
N TYR A 96 3.42 -13.78 11.17
CA TYR A 96 2.31 -13.18 10.42
C TYR A 96 2.43 -11.65 10.37
N HIS A 97 2.70 -11.01 11.51
CA HIS A 97 2.88 -9.56 11.60
C HIS A 97 4.13 -9.08 10.88
N LEU A 98 5.24 -9.82 10.92
CA LEU A 98 6.45 -9.48 10.17
C LEU A 98 6.18 -9.44 8.66
N LEU A 99 5.39 -10.37 8.13
CA LEU A 99 5.00 -10.35 6.72
C LEU A 99 4.02 -9.21 6.41
N LEU A 100 3.09 -8.88 7.33
CA LEU A 100 2.24 -7.70 7.21
C LEU A 100 3.09 -6.41 7.11
N GLN A 101 4.12 -6.28 7.94
CA GLN A 101 5.02 -5.12 7.95
C GLN A 101 5.66 -4.91 6.58
N SER A 102 6.03 -5.98 5.85
CA SER A 102 6.58 -5.86 4.50
C SER A 102 5.62 -5.15 3.53
N ALA A 103 4.31 -5.46 3.59
CA ALA A 103 3.29 -4.79 2.79
C ALA A 103 3.08 -3.33 3.22
N ILE A 104 3.16 -3.05 4.53
CA ILE A 104 3.09 -1.69 5.06
C ILE A 104 4.27 -0.84 4.59
N VAL A 105 5.49 -1.39 4.55
CA VAL A 105 6.67 -0.69 4.01
C VAL A 105 6.45 -0.29 2.55
N VAL A 106 5.88 -1.18 1.73
CA VAL A 106 5.56 -0.85 0.32
C VAL A 106 4.52 0.28 0.25
N SER A 107 3.47 0.24 1.07
CA SER A 107 2.47 1.31 1.13
C SER A 107 3.07 2.64 1.60
N LEU A 108 3.94 2.63 2.61
CA LEU A 108 4.65 3.82 3.08
C LEU A 108 5.55 4.40 1.98
N ALA A 109 6.40 3.56 1.37
CA ALA A 109 7.33 3.98 0.33
C ALA A 109 6.59 4.60 -0.88
N THR A 110 5.54 3.94 -1.36
CA THR A 110 4.74 4.46 -2.48
C THR A 110 3.94 5.71 -2.11
N THR A 111 3.51 5.86 -0.86
CA THR A 111 2.88 7.09 -0.35
C THR A 111 3.87 8.26 -0.35
N LEU A 112 5.11 8.04 0.12
CA LEU A 112 6.18 9.03 0.07
C LEU A 112 6.57 9.40 -1.37
N MET A 113 6.71 8.39 -2.26
CA MET A 113 6.92 8.63 -3.68
C MET A 113 5.80 9.46 -4.31
N GLY A 114 4.55 9.28 -3.86
CA GLY A 114 3.41 10.06 -4.32
C GLY A 114 3.48 11.56 -3.99
N ILE A 115 4.35 11.97 -3.06
CA ILE A 115 4.63 13.40 -2.80
C ILE A 115 5.48 13.98 -3.94
N GLY A 116 6.50 13.25 -4.40
CA GLY A 116 7.40 13.69 -5.47
C GLY A 116 6.85 13.43 -6.87
N PHE A 117 6.00 12.41 -7.03
CA PHE A 117 5.41 11.98 -8.32
C PHE A 117 3.88 11.94 -8.24
N PRO A 118 3.21 13.09 -8.03
CA PRO A 118 1.76 13.13 -7.77
C PRO A 118 0.88 12.59 -8.90
N ASN A 119 1.33 12.70 -10.15
CA ASN A 119 0.57 12.27 -11.34
C ASN A 119 0.96 10.86 -11.81
N SER A 120 1.82 10.15 -11.08
CA SER A 120 2.21 8.80 -11.48
C SER A 120 1.10 7.81 -11.18
N PHE A 121 0.42 7.34 -12.24
CA PHE A 121 -0.57 6.27 -12.14
C PHE A 121 0.03 5.02 -11.49
N MET A 122 1.25 4.63 -11.87
CA MET A 122 1.89 3.42 -11.35
C MET A 122 2.19 3.52 -9.85
N VAL A 123 2.66 4.68 -9.36
CA VAL A 123 2.85 4.89 -7.90
C VAL A 123 1.52 4.74 -7.16
N SER A 124 0.45 5.36 -7.67
CA SER A 124 -0.88 5.25 -7.08
C SER A 124 -1.45 3.83 -7.16
N PHE A 125 -1.19 3.10 -8.25
CA PHE A 125 -1.61 1.72 -8.48
C PHE A 125 -0.95 0.75 -7.49
N VAL A 126 0.38 0.80 -7.34
CA VAL A 126 1.11 -0.05 -6.37
C VAL A 126 0.71 0.30 -4.93
N ARG A 127 0.50 1.58 -4.61
CA ARG A 127 -0.02 1.98 -3.30
C ARG A 127 -1.37 1.33 -3.02
N SER A 128 -2.32 1.44 -3.95
CA SER A 128 -3.65 0.82 -3.79
C SER A 128 -3.57 -0.70 -3.66
N LEU A 129 -2.74 -1.36 -4.47
CA LEU A 129 -2.57 -2.81 -4.41
C LEU A 129 -1.93 -3.27 -3.09
N SER A 130 -0.93 -2.54 -2.59
CA SER A 130 -0.28 -2.85 -1.31
C SER A 130 -1.25 -2.68 -0.14
N ILE A 131 -2.09 -1.63 -0.13
CA ILE A 131 -3.16 -1.45 0.86
C ILE A 131 -4.17 -2.60 0.80
N LEU A 132 -4.59 -3.00 -0.40
CA LEU A 132 -5.48 -4.15 -0.58
C LEU A 132 -4.84 -5.44 -0.05
N SER A 133 -3.54 -5.62 -0.29
CA SER A 133 -2.78 -6.78 0.20
C SER A 133 -2.73 -6.82 1.72
N GLN A 134 -2.54 -5.67 2.39
CA GLN A 134 -2.62 -5.58 3.85
C GLN A 134 -3.99 -6.05 4.37
N GLY A 135 -5.07 -5.57 3.75
CA GLY A 135 -6.43 -5.95 4.12
C GLY A 135 -6.71 -7.45 3.95
N LEU A 136 -6.33 -8.02 2.80
CA LEU A 136 -6.44 -9.47 2.56
C LEU A 136 -5.63 -10.27 3.56
N TRP A 137 -4.41 -9.83 3.87
CA TRP A 137 -3.55 -10.51 4.82
C TRP A 137 -4.14 -10.46 6.24
N LEU A 138 -4.69 -9.33 6.67
CA LEU A 138 -5.38 -9.20 7.97
C LEU A 138 -6.56 -10.18 8.10
N ILE A 139 -7.37 -10.34 7.03
CA ILE A 139 -8.47 -11.31 7.01
C ILE A 139 -7.92 -12.73 7.15
N ILE A 140 -6.89 -13.06 6.36
CA ILE A 140 -6.24 -14.37 6.41
C ILE A 140 -5.71 -14.68 7.82
N MET A 141 -4.97 -13.74 8.42
CA MET A 141 -4.43 -13.85 9.77
C MET A 141 -5.53 -14.10 10.80
N GLY A 142 -6.61 -13.32 10.75
CA GLY A 142 -7.74 -13.47 11.65
C GLY A 142 -8.36 -14.86 11.61
N TYR A 143 -8.60 -15.42 10.42
CA TYR A 143 -9.15 -16.78 10.32
C TYR A 143 -8.17 -17.85 10.79
N LEU A 144 -6.89 -17.77 10.41
CA LEU A 144 -5.94 -18.85 10.68
C LEU A 144 -5.44 -18.90 12.13
N LEU A 145 -5.36 -17.75 12.81
CA LEU A 145 -4.95 -17.71 14.21
C LEU A 145 -6.12 -18.01 15.16
N TRP A 146 -7.34 -17.61 14.81
CA TRP A 146 -8.50 -17.68 15.72
C TRP A 146 -9.54 -18.75 15.38
N THR A 147 -9.33 -19.57 14.34
CA THR A 147 -10.19 -20.72 14.04
C THR A 147 -9.47 -22.02 14.43
N PRO A 148 -9.91 -22.75 15.47
CA PRO A 148 -9.20 -23.93 15.98
C PRO A 148 -8.91 -25.02 14.93
N SER A 149 -9.79 -25.19 13.93
CA SER A 149 -9.60 -26.17 12.85
C SER A 149 -8.56 -25.77 11.80
N LEU A 150 -8.14 -24.50 11.78
CA LEU A 150 -7.21 -23.95 10.78
C LEU A 150 -5.80 -23.71 11.34
N ILE A 151 -5.60 -23.88 12.65
CA ILE A 151 -4.30 -23.71 13.30
C ILE A 151 -3.34 -24.82 12.86
N ALA A 152 -2.06 -24.45 12.72
CA ALA A 152 -1.01 -25.39 12.33
C ALA A 152 -0.91 -26.57 13.32
N LYS A 153 -0.69 -27.77 12.78
CA LYS A 153 -0.54 -28.99 13.58
C LYS A 153 0.55 -28.81 14.66
N GLY A 154 0.19 -29.10 15.90
CA GLY A 154 1.08 -28.98 17.05
C GLY A 154 1.07 -27.61 17.72
N CYS A 155 0.25 -26.67 17.23
CA CYS A 155 -0.05 -25.39 17.87
C CYS A 155 -1.51 -25.35 18.37
N PHE A 156 -1.77 -24.54 19.37
CA PHE A 156 -3.04 -24.43 20.08
C PHE A 156 -3.26 -23.01 20.59
N ILE A 157 -4.51 -22.65 20.80
CA ILE A 157 -4.88 -21.38 21.43
C ILE A 157 -4.69 -21.51 22.94
N HIS A 158 -3.94 -20.58 23.53
CA HIS A 158 -3.70 -20.48 24.95
C HIS A 158 -4.11 -19.09 25.45
N SER A 159 -4.66 -19.00 26.66
CA SER A 159 -5.02 -17.71 27.23
C SER A 159 -3.92 -17.24 28.19
N GLU A 160 -3.32 -16.10 27.89
CA GLU A 160 -2.29 -15.44 28.70
C GLU A 160 -2.75 -14.02 29.02
N GLU A 161 -2.75 -13.65 30.31
CA GLU A 161 -3.05 -12.28 30.78
C GLU A 161 -4.38 -11.68 30.26
N GLY A 162 -5.37 -12.53 29.98
CA GLY A 162 -6.67 -12.10 29.45
C GLY A 162 -6.75 -11.99 27.92
N HIS A 163 -5.66 -12.31 27.22
CA HIS A 163 -5.59 -12.40 25.76
C HIS A 163 -5.50 -13.86 25.32
N GLN A 164 -6.03 -14.17 24.14
CA GLN A 164 -5.77 -15.44 23.49
C GLN A 164 -4.50 -15.27 22.65
N VAL A 165 -3.61 -16.26 22.67
CA VAL A 165 -2.36 -16.32 21.90
C VAL A 165 -2.16 -17.72 21.35
N VAL A 166 -1.53 -17.85 20.19
CA VAL A 166 -1.24 -19.16 19.60
C VAL A 166 0.15 -19.64 20.04
N ARG A 167 0.19 -20.71 20.84
CA ARG A 167 1.42 -21.37 21.29
C ARG A 167 1.62 -22.71 20.59
N CYS A 168 2.88 -23.12 20.43
CA CYS A 168 3.23 -24.41 19.83
C CYS A 168 3.92 -25.32 20.84
N SER A 169 3.65 -26.62 20.76
CA SER A 169 4.09 -27.64 21.72
C SER A 169 5.58 -27.98 21.64
N SER A 170 6.25 -27.68 20.52
CA SER A 170 7.66 -27.98 20.27
C SER A 170 8.26 -26.99 19.27
N ASP A 171 9.58 -26.87 19.24
CA ASP A 171 10.30 -26.07 18.25
C ASP A 171 10.05 -26.58 16.82
N GLU A 172 9.94 -27.89 16.63
CA GLU A 172 9.61 -28.47 15.32
C GLU A 172 8.23 -28.02 14.83
N ALA A 173 7.22 -28.05 15.71
CA ALA A 173 5.88 -27.54 15.40
C ALA A 173 5.89 -26.04 15.12
N LEU A 174 6.67 -25.26 15.86
CA LEU A 174 6.83 -23.82 15.65
C LEU A 174 7.49 -23.53 14.29
N HIS A 175 8.58 -24.21 13.95
CA HIS A 175 9.26 -24.08 12.66
C HIS A 175 8.33 -24.45 11.50
N ARG A 176 7.58 -25.55 11.63
CA ARG A 176 6.57 -25.95 10.66
C ARG A 176 5.52 -24.86 10.49
N ALA A 177 4.98 -24.33 11.59
CA ALA A 177 3.96 -23.28 11.54
C ALA A 177 4.48 -22.03 10.83
N LYS A 178 5.66 -21.51 11.20
CA LYS A 178 6.29 -20.37 10.53
C LYS A 178 6.53 -20.61 9.03
N SER A 179 6.96 -21.81 8.66
CA SER A 179 7.13 -22.18 7.24
C SER A 179 5.81 -22.16 6.48
N LEU A 180 4.72 -22.67 7.07
CA LEU A 180 3.38 -22.62 6.47
C LEU A 180 2.90 -21.17 6.27
N VAL A 181 3.15 -20.28 7.24
CA VAL A 181 2.85 -18.85 7.11
C VAL A 181 3.60 -18.24 5.91
N ASN A 182 4.89 -18.54 5.76
CA ASN A 182 5.70 -18.04 4.65
C ASN A 182 5.19 -18.55 3.30
N ILE A 183 4.86 -19.85 3.21
CA ILE A 183 4.28 -20.45 2.01
C ILE A 183 2.97 -19.74 1.67
N GLN A 184 2.07 -19.59 2.65
CA GLN A 184 0.80 -18.93 2.42
C GLN A 184 0.93 -17.49 1.93
N PHE A 185 1.82 -16.71 2.56
CA PHE A 185 2.10 -15.34 2.11
C PHE A 185 2.64 -15.32 0.69
N SER A 186 3.53 -16.26 0.34
CA SER A 186 4.06 -16.41 -1.03
C SER A 186 2.94 -16.67 -2.04
N TRP A 187 2.00 -17.56 -1.72
CA TRP A 187 0.83 -17.82 -2.57
C TRP A 187 -0.09 -16.61 -2.68
N ALA A 188 -0.35 -15.91 -1.57
CA ALA A 188 -1.15 -14.68 -1.56
C ALA A 188 -0.51 -13.60 -2.45
N LEU A 189 0.81 -13.43 -2.37
CA LEU A 189 1.55 -12.51 -3.25
C LEU A 189 1.40 -12.90 -4.72
N ILE A 190 1.57 -14.18 -5.08
CA ILE A 190 1.40 -14.64 -6.47
C ILE A 190 0.00 -14.32 -6.98
N VAL A 191 -1.04 -14.64 -6.19
CA VAL A 191 -2.45 -14.37 -6.57
C VAL A 191 -2.69 -12.88 -6.76
N VAL A 192 -2.22 -12.04 -5.83
CA VAL A 192 -2.35 -10.59 -5.93
C VAL A 192 -1.60 -10.04 -7.14
N SER A 193 -0.40 -10.56 -7.44
CA SER A 193 0.37 -10.17 -8.62
C SER A 193 -0.35 -10.52 -9.92
N VAL A 194 -0.87 -11.75 -10.05
CA VAL A 194 -1.64 -12.16 -11.23
C VAL A 194 -2.89 -11.29 -11.39
N PHE A 195 -3.61 -11.04 -10.29
CA PHE A 195 -4.75 -10.12 -10.28
C PHE A 195 -4.34 -8.71 -10.71
N ALA A 196 -3.25 -8.18 -10.18
CA ALA A 196 -2.75 -6.85 -10.52
C ALA A 196 -2.39 -6.72 -12.00
N MET A 197 -1.70 -7.70 -12.57
CA MET A 197 -1.35 -7.71 -13.99
C MET A 197 -2.61 -7.77 -14.86
N GLY A 198 -3.55 -8.66 -14.54
CA GLY A 198 -4.82 -8.75 -15.27
C GLY A 198 -5.64 -7.46 -15.16
N PHE A 199 -5.77 -6.91 -13.96
CA PHE A 199 -6.51 -5.67 -13.71
C PHE A 199 -5.86 -4.47 -14.42
N TYR A 200 -4.53 -4.37 -14.40
CA TYR A 200 -3.80 -3.33 -15.12
C TYR A 200 -4.04 -3.40 -16.62
N LEU A 201 -3.96 -4.60 -17.22
CA LEU A 201 -4.25 -4.79 -18.65
C LEU A 201 -5.69 -4.43 -19.01
N VAL A 202 -6.65 -4.75 -18.14
CA VAL A 202 -8.05 -4.35 -18.32
C VAL A 202 -8.20 -2.83 -18.27
N LEU A 203 -7.59 -2.16 -17.29
CA LEU A 203 -7.59 -0.70 -17.21
C LEU A 203 -6.93 -0.08 -18.44
N PHE A 204 -5.78 -0.60 -18.87
CA PHE A 204 -5.08 -0.14 -20.07
C PHE A 204 -5.96 -0.28 -21.32
N ARG A 205 -6.68 -1.40 -21.47
CA ARG A 205 -7.60 -1.57 -22.59
C ARG A 205 -8.77 -0.59 -22.56
N ILE A 206 -9.36 -0.34 -21.39
CA ILE A 206 -10.53 0.54 -21.26
C ILE A 206 -10.17 2.03 -21.42
N TYR A 207 -9.04 2.45 -20.85
CA TYR A 207 -8.66 3.85 -20.75
C TYR A 207 -7.52 4.25 -21.69
N GLY A 208 -6.66 3.32 -22.09
CA GLY A 208 -5.53 3.58 -23.00
C GLY A 208 -5.93 3.73 -24.47
N GLU A 209 -7.09 3.20 -24.88
CA GLU A 209 -7.61 3.33 -26.26
C GLU A 209 -8.22 4.72 -26.52
N LYS A 210 -8.41 5.55 -25.49
CA LYS A 210 -8.98 6.92 -25.62
C LYS A 210 -7.96 8.01 -25.91
N VAL A 211 -6.68 7.67 -26.05
CA VAL A 211 -5.60 8.62 -26.32
C VAL A 211 -5.09 8.43 -27.75
N GLU A 212 -6.01 8.49 -28.71
CA GLU A 212 -5.63 8.70 -30.12
C GLU A 212 -5.30 10.20 -30.26
N TYR A 213 -4.02 10.54 -30.06
CA TYR A 213 -3.51 11.82 -30.52
C TYR A 213 -3.67 11.84 -32.04
N SER A 214 -4.69 12.54 -32.54
CA SER A 214 -4.68 13.06 -33.90
C SER A 214 -3.43 13.95 -34.00
N THR A 215 -2.35 13.37 -34.51
CA THR A 215 -1.16 14.11 -34.90
C THR A 215 -1.60 15.14 -35.92
N LEU A 216 -1.61 16.40 -35.50
CA LEU A 216 -1.79 17.57 -36.34
C LEU A 216 -0.56 17.66 -37.27
N THR A 217 -0.55 16.81 -38.30
CA THR A 217 0.49 16.77 -39.35
C THR A 217 -0.20 16.75 -40.72
N LYS A 218 -1.38 17.37 -40.81
CA LYS A 218 -2.20 17.41 -42.01
C LYS A 218 -2.76 18.79 -42.35
N GLU A 219 -2.12 19.84 -41.84
CA GLU A 219 -2.41 21.22 -42.23
C GLU A 219 -1.15 22.03 -42.62
N GLU A 220 0.07 21.48 -42.49
CA GLU A 220 1.29 22.15 -42.97
C GLU A 220 1.76 21.66 -44.36
N GLU A 221 1.22 20.55 -44.89
CA GLU A 221 1.57 20.07 -46.25
C GLU A 221 0.72 20.67 -47.37
N ASP A 222 -0.38 21.38 -47.06
CA ASP A 222 -1.30 21.96 -48.06
C ASP A 222 -1.09 23.48 -48.30
N LEU A 223 -0.05 24.10 -47.73
CA LEU A 223 0.23 25.53 -47.92
C LEU A 223 1.56 25.87 -48.60
N ASP A 224 2.40 24.88 -48.95
CA ASP A 224 3.70 25.14 -49.60
C ASP A 224 3.80 24.62 -51.05
N SER A 225 2.68 24.21 -51.67
CA SER A 225 2.67 23.77 -53.08
C SER A 225 2.52 24.92 -54.09
N SER A 226 3.16 26.06 -53.84
CA SER A 226 3.30 27.11 -54.84
C SER A 226 4.56 27.92 -54.63
N GLU A 227 5.70 27.39 -55.08
CA GLU A 227 6.80 28.19 -55.70
C GLU A 227 7.95 27.26 -56.14
N ASP A 228 7.82 26.70 -57.36
CA ASP A 228 8.97 26.17 -58.11
C ASP A 228 9.64 27.34 -58.86
N ASN A 229 10.86 27.71 -58.48
CA ASN A 229 11.98 27.78 -59.43
C ASN A 229 13.34 28.01 -58.76
N PHE A 230 14.32 27.32 -59.35
CA PHE A 230 15.65 26.95 -58.86
C PHE A 230 16.75 27.83 -59.48
N SER A 231 17.82 28.08 -58.71
CA SER A 231 19.28 28.31 -59.01
C SER A 231 19.84 29.38 -58.05
N ASP A 232 21.06 29.37 -57.51
CA ASP A 232 22.31 28.64 -57.72
C ASP A 232 23.21 28.79 -56.45
N ASP A 233 24.24 27.94 -56.38
CA ASP A 233 25.59 28.20 -55.85
C ASP A 233 26.02 27.99 -54.36
N VAL A 234 26.89 26.95 -54.24
CA VAL A 234 28.28 26.94 -53.69
C VAL A 234 28.58 26.52 -52.22
N GLU A 235 29.33 25.40 -52.16
CA GLU A 235 30.35 24.91 -51.20
C GLU A 235 30.14 24.94 -49.67
N SER A 236 30.18 23.76 -49.04
CA SER A 236 31.35 23.32 -48.25
C SER A 236 31.12 21.95 -47.59
N GLN A 237 32.19 21.16 -47.51
CA GLN A 237 32.29 19.74 -47.21
C GLN A 237 32.19 19.38 -45.70
N LYS A 238 31.69 18.14 -45.45
CA LYS A 238 32.12 17.15 -44.41
C LYS A 238 31.84 17.53 -42.93
N GLU A 239 31.43 16.66 -42.01
CA GLU A 239 31.61 15.21 -41.86
C GLU A 239 30.40 14.56 -41.16
N THR A 240 30.08 13.36 -41.62
CA THR A 240 29.27 12.35 -40.95
C THR A 240 29.93 11.87 -39.65
N LYS A 241 29.32 12.07 -38.49
CA LYS A 241 29.55 11.23 -37.30
C LYS A 241 28.22 10.77 -36.71
N LYS A 242 27.81 9.56 -37.12
CA LYS A 242 26.84 8.72 -36.41
C LYS A 242 27.37 8.47 -35.01
N PHE A 243 26.72 9.05 -34.00
CA PHE A 243 26.96 8.69 -32.61
C PHE A 243 25.98 7.61 -32.16
N ILE A 244 26.54 6.72 -31.35
CA ILE A 244 26.07 5.40 -30.98
C ILE A 244 24.75 5.44 -30.20
N HIS A 245 23.91 4.48 -30.56
CA HIS A 245 22.74 3.95 -29.87
C HIS A 245 22.92 3.95 -28.33
N MET A 246 22.28 4.90 -27.64
CA MET A 246 22.12 4.86 -26.18
C MET A 246 20.75 4.27 -25.87
N GLY A 247 20.72 3.34 -24.91
CA GLY A 247 19.56 2.53 -24.56
C GLY A 247 18.26 3.31 -24.44
N LYS A 248 17.22 2.77 -25.07
CA LYS A 248 15.84 3.21 -24.95
C LYS A 248 15.42 2.99 -23.50
N GLY A 249 15.61 4.00 -22.66
CA GLY A 249 14.96 4.10 -21.36
C GLY A 249 13.46 3.97 -21.60
N TYR A 250 12.82 3.09 -20.84
CA TYR A 250 11.38 2.87 -20.89
C TYR A 250 10.68 4.22 -20.79
N ALA A 251 9.94 4.57 -21.84
CA ALA A 251 9.10 5.76 -21.85
C ALA A 251 8.05 5.60 -20.74
N VAL A 252 7.96 6.63 -19.89
CA VAL A 252 6.87 6.82 -18.95
C VAL A 252 5.58 6.79 -19.76
N MET A 253 4.68 5.86 -19.44
CA MET A 253 3.33 5.86 -19.99
C MET A 253 2.58 7.06 -19.40
N ASP A 254 2.60 8.18 -20.13
CA ASP A 254 1.64 9.27 -19.95
C ASP A 254 0.27 8.78 -20.47
N ILE A 255 -0.57 8.35 -19.52
CA ILE A 255 -2.02 8.23 -19.73
C ILE A 255 -2.69 9.61 -19.61
N GLU A 256 -1.93 10.66 -19.32
CA GLU A 256 -2.43 12.02 -19.16
C GLU A 256 -1.81 12.97 -20.19
N ARG A 257 -2.51 13.14 -21.31
CA ARG A 257 -2.93 14.46 -21.76
C ARG A 257 -4.10 14.33 -22.71
#